data_AF-A0A7R9QWL2-F1
#
_entry.id   AF-A0A7R9QWL2-F1
#
_cell.length_a   1.000
_cell.length_b   1.000
_cell.length_c   1.000
_cell.angle_alpha   90.00
_cell.angle_beta   90.00
_cell.angle_gamma   90.00
#
_symmetry.space_group_name_H-M   'P 1'
#
loop_
_entity.id
_entity.type
_entity.pdbx_description
1 polymer ?
#
loop_
_entity_poly.entity_id
_entity_poly.type
_entity_poly.pdbx_seq_one_letter_code
_entity_poly.pdbx_strand_id
1 'polypeptide(L)' 'MTRDNMWDGMGKSGQTEAIKIDEELFSEYGFSVDQLMELAGLSVATAIAKSYRTVNGDNRPTVLICCGPGNNGGDGL' A
#
# COMPACT_ATOMS: atom_id res chain seq x y z
N MET A 1 -1.68 -3.74 26.91
CA MET A 1 -1.01 -2.70 26.12
C MET A 1 -1.60 -2.80 24.73
N THR A 2 -2.71 -2.09 24.52
CA THR A 2 -3.66 -2.33 23.43
C THR A 2 -3.22 -1.66 22.13
N ARG A 3 -3.66 -2.23 21.02
CA ARG A 3 -3.29 -1.94 19.62
C ARG A 3 -3.96 -0.66 19.07
N ASP A 4 -4.16 0.35 19.90
CA ASP A 4 -5.07 1.45 19.57
C ASP A 4 -4.36 2.74 19.10
N ASN A 5 -3.03 2.79 19.11
CA ASN A 5 -2.29 4.05 18.95
C ASN A 5 -1.71 4.31 17.54
N MET A 6 -1.92 3.42 16.56
CA MET A 6 -1.29 3.57 15.23
C MET A 6 -2.08 4.48 14.27
N TRP A 7 -3.39 4.68 14.48
CA TRP A 7 -4.25 5.48 13.59
C TRP A 7 -4.70 6.81 14.19
N ASP A 8 -4.57 7.00 15.51
CA ASP A 8 -4.98 8.22 16.22
C ASP A 8 -4.19 9.49 15.81
N GLY A 9 -3.07 9.33 15.09
CA GLY A 9 -2.31 10.45 14.51
C GLY A 9 -2.81 10.93 13.14
N MET A 10 -3.60 10.12 12.42
CA MET A 10 -4.16 10.46 11.11
C MET A 10 -5.56 11.04 11.26
N GLY A 11 -5.65 12.22 11.88
CA GLY A 11 -6.87 13.02 11.81
C GLY A 11 -7.20 13.41 10.36
N LYS A 12 -8.37 14.02 10.12
CA LYS A 12 -8.78 14.55 8.80
C LYS A 12 -7.72 15.43 8.10
N SER A 13 -6.81 16.02 8.87
CA SER A 13 -5.64 16.75 8.38
C SER A 13 -4.68 15.86 7.57
N GLY A 14 -4.40 14.63 8.02
CA GLY A 14 -3.53 13.70 7.31
C GLY A 14 -4.11 13.19 6.00
N GLN A 15 -5.44 13.03 5.92
CA GLN A 15 -6.11 12.72 4.65
C GLN A 15 -5.99 13.86 3.65
N THR A 16 -6.17 15.10 4.12
CA THR A 16 -6.04 16.29 3.26
C THR A 16 -4.60 16.45 2.75
N GLU A 17 -3.62 16.17 3.61
CA GLU A 17 -2.21 16.21 3.25
C GLU A 17 -1.83 15.11 2.25
N ALA A 18 -2.30 13.88 2.46
CA ALA A 18 -2.08 12.77 1.52
C ALA A 18 -2.65 13.07 0.13
N ILE A 19 -3.86 13.65 0.04
CA ILE A 19 -4.46 14.05 -1.24
C ILE A 19 -3.59 15.08 -1.96
N LYS A 20 -3.04 16.07 -1.23
CA LYS A 20 -2.18 17.10 -1.83
C LYS A 20 -0.88 16.50 -2.38
N ILE A 21 -0.29 15.54 -1.66
CA ILE A 21 0.91 14.84 -2.11
C ILE A 21 0.61 14.07 -3.40
N ASP A 22 -0.52 13.37 -3.47
CA ASP A 22 -0.94 12.68 -4.69
C ASP A 22 -1.12 13.66 -5.86
N GLU A 23 -1.77 14.81 -5.63
CA GLU A 23 -1.93 15.87 -6.64
C GLU A 23 -0.58 16.40 -7.13
N GLU A 24 0.39 16.66 -6.25
CA GLU A 24 1.76 17.09 -6.62
C GLU A 24 2.48 16.03 -7.46
N LEU A 25 2.37 14.75 -7.08
CA LEU A 25 3.02 13.64 -7.80
C LEU A 25 2.51 13.52 -9.25
N PHE A 26 1.21 13.73 -9.48
CA PHE A 26 0.62 13.66 -10.83
C PHE A 26 0.83 14.94 -11.64
N SER A 27 0.88 16.11 -10.99
CA SER A 27 0.95 17.40 -11.68
C SER A 27 2.38 17.92 -11.83
N GLU A 28 3.07 18.21 -10.73
CA GLU A 28 4.40 18.81 -10.72
C GLU A 28 5.47 17.80 -11.12
N TYR A 29 5.40 16.58 -10.59
CA TYR A 29 6.38 15.52 -10.86
C TYR A 29 6.02 14.66 -12.08
N GLY A 30 4.76 14.73 -12.56
CA GLY A 30 4.33 14.11 -13.81
C GLY A 30 4.34 12.58 -13.82
N PHE A 31 4.26 11.93 -12.65
CA PHE A 31 4.11 10.47 -12.59
C PHE A 31 2.75 10.05 -13.17
N SER A 32 2.70 8.90 -13.83
CA SER A 32 1.40 8.29 -14.17
C SER A 32 0.86 7.47 -13.01
N VAL A 33 -0.46 7.26 -13.01
CA VAL A 33 -1.13 6.35 -12.06
C VAL A 33 -0.51 4.97 -12.11
N ASP A 34 -0.30 4.42 -13.31
CA ASP A 34 0.28 3.09 -13.51
C ASP A 34 1.68 2.98 -12.86
N GLN A 35 2.53 4.00 -13.01
CA GLN A 35 3.88 3.98 -12.42
C GLN A 35 3.85 3.92 -10.90
N LEU A 36 3.00 4.73 -10.27
CA LEU A 36 2.90 4.75 -8.81
C LEU A 36 2.24 3.48 -8.27
N MET A 37 1.21 2.97 -8.95
CA MET A 37 0.50 1.73 -8.58
C MET A 37 1.41 0.51 -8.66
N GLU A 38 2.23 0.39 -9.72
CA GLU A 38 3.23 -0.67 -9.85
C GLU A 38 4.27 -0.63 -8.71
N LEU A 39 4.73 0.57 -8.34
CA LEU A 39 5.66 0.74 -7.23
C LEU A 39 5.00 0.44 -5.87
N ALA A 40 3.75 0.82 -5.68
CA ALA A 40 2.97 0.52 -4.48
C ALA A 40 2.78 -1.00 -4.32
N GLY A 41 2.33 -1.69 -5.37
CA GLY A 41 2.17 -3.14 -5.38
C GLY A 41 3.48 -3.89 -5.13
N LEU A 42 4.57 -3.47 -5.77
CA LEU A 42 5.91 -4.03 -5.51
C LEU A 42 6.33 -3.85 -4.05
N SER A 43 6.07 -2.68 -3.47
CA SER A 43 6.37 -2.40 -2.06
C SER A 43 5.58 -3.31 -1.13
N VAL A 44 4.27 -3.49 -1.38
CA VAL A 44 3.39 -4.40 -0.63
C VAL A 44 3.88 -5.84 -0.74
N ALA A 45 4.14 -6.34 -1.95
CA ALA A 45 4.65 -7.68 -2.18
C ALA A 45 6.01 -7.90 -1.49
N THR A 46 6.89 -6.91 -1.53
CA THR A 46 8.20 -6.94 -0.85
C THR A 46 8.04 -7.02 0.66
N ALA A 47 7.13 -6.23 1.24
CA ALA A 47 6.85 -6.25 2.66
C ALA A 47 6.30 -7.62 3.10
N ILE A 48 5.31 -8.16 2.38
CA ILE A 48 4.75 -9.50 2.63
C ILE A 48 5.85 -10.56 2.54
N ALA A 49 6.62 -10.55 1.45
CA ALA A 49 7.68 -11.53 1.24
C ALA A 49 8.74 -11.48 2.33
N LYS A 50 9.06 -10.31 2.91
CA LYS A 50 9.99 -10.16 4.03
C LYS A 50 9.37 -10.60 5.37
N SER A 51 8.14 -10.18 5.66
CA SER A 51 7.47 -10.44 6.93
C SER A 51 7.05 -11.90 7.10
N TYR A 52 6.78 -12.60 6.00
CA TYR A 52 6.25 -13.97 6.00
C TYR A 52 7.18 -14.97 5.29
N ARG A 53 8.51 -14.70 5.27
CA ARG A 53 9.49 -15.67 4.73
C ARG A 53 9.32 -17.02 5.44
N THR A 54 8.97 -18.05 4.65
CA THR A 54 8.96 -19.47 5.05
C THR A 54 8.29 -19.71 6.40
N VAL A 55 7.05 -19.27 6.58
CA VAL A 55 6.30 -19.52 7.83
C VAL A 55 6.28 -21.03 8.18
N ASN A 56 6.45 -21.92 7.20
CA ASN A 56 6.48 -23.38 7.39
C ASN A 56 7.48 -24.15 6.49
N GLY A 57 8.52 -23.51 5.94
CA GLY A 57 9.46 -24.17 5.02
C GLY A 57 8.88 -24.58 3.64
N ASP A 58 7.62 -24.23 3.37
CA ASP A 58 7.00 -24.38 2.06
C ASP A 58 7.44 -23.24 1.13
N ASN A 59 8.02 -23.60 -0.01
CA ASN A 59 8.51 -22.66 -1.01
C ASN A 59 7.38 -22.05 -1.85
N ARG A 60 6.12 -22.46 -1.64
CA ARG A 60 4.95 -21.95 -2.38
C ARG A 60 3.77 -21.65 -1.45
N PRO A 61 3.85 -20.58 -0.65
CA PRO A 61 2.73 -20.17 0.20
C PRO A 61 1.50 -19.80 -0.64
N THR A 62 0.32 -20.20 -0.18
CA THR A 62 -0.95 -19.74 -0.76
C THR A 62 -1.29 -18.37 -0.20
N VAL A 63 -1.64 -17.42 -1.07
CA VAL A 63 -1.97 -16.03 -0.71
C VAL A 63 -3.35 -15.69 -1.26
N LEU A 64 -4.21 -15.08 -0.42
CA LEU A 64 -5.47 -14.48 -0.83
C LEU A 64 -5.30 -12.96 -0.86
N ILE A 65 -5.63 -12.33 -1.99
CA ILE A 65 -5.64 -10.88 -2.14
C ILE A 65 -7.08 -10.42 -2.36
N CYS A 66 -7.56 -9.49 -1.53
CA CYS A 66 -8.91 -8.96 -1.58
C CYS A 66 -8.90 -7.55 -2.19
N CYS A 67 -9.14 -7.44 -3.50
CA CYS A 67 -9.09 -6.17 -4.22
C CYS A 67 -10.46 -5.46 -4.25
N GLY A 68 -10.49 -4.19 -3.85
CA GLY A 68 -11.66 -3.31 -4.00
C GLY A 68 -11.72 -2.60 -5.35
N PRO A 69 -12.73 -1.75 -5.61
CA PRO A 69 -12.93 -1.09 -6.91
C PRO A 69 -12.08 0.18 -7.15
N GLY A 70 -11.16 0.54 -6.25
CA GLY A 70 -10.37 1.78 -6.33
C GLY A 70 -8.87 1.51 -6.47
N ASN A 71 -8.05 2.57 -6.33
CA ASN A 71 -6.59 2.49 -6.51
C ASN A 71 -5.92 1.43 -5.62
N ASN A 72 -6.34 1.33 -4.34
CA ASN A 72 -5.83 0.28 -3.43
C ASN A 72 -6.14 -1.15 -3.92
N GLY A 73 -7.19 -1.33 -4.72
CA GLY A 73 -7.47 -2.60 -5.37
C GLY A 73 -6.49 -2.87 -6.50
N GLY A 74 -6.13 -1.84 -7.26
CA GLY A 74 -5.07 -1.88 -8.28
C GLY A 74 -3.70 -2.19 -7.68
N ASP A 75 -3.35 -1.63 -6.52
CA ASP A 75 -2.09 -1.95 -5.81
C ASP A 75 -1.97 -3.44 -5.43
N GLY A 76 -3.11 -4.15 -5.36
CA GLY A 76 -3.16 -5.58 -5.03
C GLY A 76 -3.17 -6.53 -6.23
N LEU A 77 -3.41 -6.02 -7.45
CA LEU A 77 -3.46 -6.82 -8.68
C LEU A 77 -2.08 -6.93 -9.32
#